data_AF-A0A0G0JTX6-F1
#
_entry.id   AF-A0A0G0JTX6-F1
#
_cell.length_a   1.000
_cell.length_b   1.000
_cell.length_c   1.000
_cell.angle_alpha   90.00
_cell.angle_beta   90.00
_cell.angle_gamma   90.00
#
_symmetry.space_group_name_H-M   'P 1'
#
loop_
_entity.id
_entity.type
_entity.pdbx_description
1 polymer ?
#
loop_
_entity_poly.entity_id
_entity_poly.type
_entity_poly.pdbx_seq_one_letter_code
_entity_poly.pdbx_strand_id
1 'polypeptide(L)'
;MEKTKLAVEILQDLIDNNQLKSTTNEYVEKTFRNRADGRSDTWYAKSLVSKGLETTEAEMNDWINRQHLREFSEAIKPIAVGIMNLAKRDTEGKCVTVATPENMPHDISSRVGAGGSMVVAIIPEWQGCGCELPEGGSIFSQYGSIHLRAIVIGVSVKKEVVLGLMFKSSEFGVTFITIERDGNSHRTTLTPRLNVNGVLLNSLGLIQREDVYSVMLMSGGRMSEYLDFPDSDIYLAKHIGKLGPYLIGMAEHMAKHN
;
A
#
# COMPACT_ATOMS: atom_id res chain seq x y z
N MET A 1 10.97 12.01 17.50
CA MET A 1 9.85 12.63 18.23
C MET A 1 8.96 13.51 17.35
N GLU A 2 9.46 14.57 16.69
CA GLU A 2 8.61 15.47 15.87
C GLU A 2 7.99 14.77 14.65
N LYS A 3 8.76 13.95 13.93
CA LYS A 3 8.28 13.16 12.77
C LYS A 3 7.18 12.15 13.14
N THR A 4 7.33 11.49 14.28
CA THR A 4 6.37 10.50 14.77
C THR A 4 5.03 11.14 15.14
N LYS A 5 5.07 12.34 15.75
CA LYS A 5 3.86 13.13 16.04
C LYS A 5 3.14 13.53 14.75
N LEU A 6 3.87 14.04 13.76
CA LEU A 6 3.32 14.38 12.45
C LEU A 6 2.69 13.16 11.75
N ALA A 7 3.31 11.97 11.86
CA ALA A 7 2.73 10.74 11.31
C ALA A 7 1.37 10.42 11.94
N VAL A 8 1.25 10.56 13.26
CA VAL A 8 -0.02 10.35 13.97
C VAL A 8 -1.07 11.37 13.51
N GLU A 9 -0.70 12.64 13.39
CA GLU A 9 -1.62 13.70 12.93
C GLU A 9 -2.14 13.43 11.51
N ILE A 10 -1.26 13.07 10.57
CA ILE A 10 -1.64 12.73 9.19
C ILE A 10 -2.58 11.52 9.18
N LEU A 11 -2.23 10.43 9.86
CA LEU A 11 -3.04 9.21 9.86
C LEU A 11 -4.40 9.41 10.55
N GLN A 12 -4.43 10.17 11.64
CA GLN A 12 -5.66 10.50 12.34
C GLN A 12 -6.57 11.36 11.45
N ASP A 13 -6.04 12.36 10.74
CA ASP A 13 -6.80 13.16 9.77
C ASP A 13 -7.42 12.28 8.66
N LEU A 14 -6.65 11.34 8.11
CA LEU A 14 -7.14 10.39 7.11
C LEU A 14 -8.30 9.53 7.62
N ILE A 15 -8.21 9.08 8.88
CA ILE A 15 -9.20 8.24 9.54
C ILE A 15 -10.47 9.04 9.84
N ASP A 16 -10.33 10.23 10.44
CA ASP A 16 -11.44 11.04 10.94
C ASP A 16 -12.21 11.72 9.81
N ASN A 17 -11.49 12.22 8.79
CA ASN A 17 -12.11 12.78 7.59
C ASN A 17 -12.60 11.72 6.62
N ASN A 18 -12.60 10.45 7.04
CA ASN A 18 -13.21 9.37 6.29
C ASN A 18 -12.57 9.13 4.92
N GLN A 19 -11.35 9.65 4.69
CA GLN A 19 -10.63 9.57 3.43
C GLN A 19 -10.26 8.11 3.11
N LEU A 20 -10.07 7.30 4.17
CA LEU A 20 -9.85 5.86 4.06
C LEU A 20 -11.14 5.03 3.95
N LYS A 21 -12.33 5.64 4.08
CA LYS A 21 -13.62 4.93 3.96
C LYS A 21 -14.07 4.81 2.51
N SER A 22 -13.41 5.49 1.57
CA SER A 22 -13.79 5.41 0.16
C SER A 22 -13.85 3.94 -0.25
N THR A 23 -15.06 3.48 -0.53
CA THR A 23 -15.37 2.07 -0.74
C THR A 23 -14.98 1.67 -2.16
N THR A 24 -14.83 0.37 -2.43
CA THR A 24 -14.70 -0.13 -3.81
C THR A 24 -15.79 0.45 -4.71
N ASN A 25 -16.99 0.69 -4.17
CA ASN A 25 -18.10 1.30 -4.89
C ASN A 25 -17.82 2.75 -5.31
N GLU A 26 -17.23 3.58 -4.44
CA GLU A 26 -16.88 4.96 -4.82
C GLU A 26 -15.81 5.02 -5.91
N TYR A 27 -14.84 4.10 -5.85
CA TYR A 27 -13.85 3.95 -6.92
C TYR A 27 -14.52 3.53 -8.24
N VAL A 28 -15.42 2.54 -8.16
CA VAL A 28 -16.16 2.04 -9.32
C VAL A 28 -17.00 3.16 -9.94
N GLU A 29 -17.71 3.90 -9.10
CA GLU A 29 -18.53 5.03 -9.52
C GLU A 29 -17.69 6.11 -10.21
N LYS A 30 -16.58 6.56 -9.61
CA LYS A 30 -15.75 7.62 -10.21
C LYS A 30 -15.00 7.18 -11.47
N THR A 31 -14.54 5.93 -11.52
CA THR A 31 -13.62 5.47 -12.57
C THR A 31 -14.33 4.88 -13.77
N PHE A 32 -15.40 4.11 -13.54
CA PHE A 32 -16.10 3.40 -14.60
C PHE A 32 -17.41 4.06 -15.00
N ARG A 33 -18.16 4.60 -14.02
CA ARG A 33 -19.54 5.09 -14.24
C ARG A 33 -19.64 6.59 -14.48
N ASN A 34 -18.88 7.41 -13.76
CA ASN A 34 -19.06 8.86 -13.67
C ASN A 34 -17.83 9.67 -14.09
N ARG A 35 -17.06 9.25 -15.10
CA ARG A 35 -15.90 10.04 -15.52
C ARG A 35 -16.34 11.48 -15.84
N ALA A 36 -15.78 12.42 -15.08
CA ALA A 36 -16.25 13.79 -14.92
C ALA A 36 -16.15 14.67 -16.18
N ASP A 37 -15.70 14.11 -17.30
CA ASP A 37 -15.49 14.78 -18.58
C ASP A 37 -16.57 14.45 -19.63
N GLY A 38 -17.59 13.66 -19.28
CA GLY A 38 -18.77 13.42 -20.14
C GLY A 38 -18.46 12.62 -21.42
N ARG A 39 -17.29 11.99 -21.51
CA ARG A 39 -16.90 11.19 -22.67
C ARG A 39 -17.42 9.75 -22.55
N SER A 40 -18.11 9.30 -23.59
CA SER A 40 -18.80 8.00 -23.70
C SER A 40 -17.88 6.84 -24.12
N ASP A 41 -16.56 6.98 -24.01
CA ASP A 41 -15.57 6.08 -24.61
C ASP A 41 -14.95 5.06 -23.63
N THR A 42 -15.45 4.99 -22.38
CA THR A 42 -15.00 3.99 -21.40
C THR A 42 -15.42 2.58 -21.81
N TRP A 43 -14.67 1.57 -21.36
CA TRP A 43 -15.06 0.16 -21.56
C TRP A 43 -16.46 -0.10 -21.00
N TYR A 44 -16.78 0.46 -19.82
CA TYR A 44 -18.08 0.32 -19.18
C TYR A 44 -19.20 0.94 -20.02
N ALA A 45 -19.04 2.18 -20.49
CA ALA A 45 -20.03 2.85 -21.34
C ALA A 45 -20.24 2.11 -22.67
N LYS A 46 -19.16 1.65 -23.31
CA LYS A 46 -19.22 0.84 -24.54
C LYS A 46 -19.91 -0.50 -24.31
N SER A 47 -19.60 -1.17 -23.21
CA SER A 47 -20.25 -2.45 -22.85
C SER A 47 -21.73 -2.24 -22.53
N LEU A 48 -22.08 -1.18 -21.80
CA LEU A 48 -23.46 -0.85 -21.45
C LEU A 48 -24.32 -0.65 -22.70
N VAL A 49 -23.80 0.10 -23.68
CA VAL A 49 -24.49 0.34 -24.97
C VAL A 49 -24.60 -0.94 -25.80
N SER A 50 -23.57 -1.80 -25.82
CA SER A 50 -23.51 -2.96 -26.72
C SER A 50 -24.12 -4.25 -26.15
N LYS A 51 -24.08 -4.45 -24.83
CA LYS A 51 -24.44 -5.70 -24.15
C LYS A 51 -25.55 -5.55 -23.10
N GLY A 52 -25.97 -4.31 -22.83
CA GLY A 52 -26.95 -4.00 -21.79
C GLY A 52 -26.36 -3.97 -20.37
N LEU A 53 -27.20 -3.54 -19.43
CA LEU A 53 -26.82 -3.28 -18.04
C LEU A 53 -26.36 -4.55 -17.32
N GLU A 54 -27.18 -5.60 -17.34
CA GLU A 54 -26.92 -6.83 -16.59
C GLU A 54 -25.57 -7.47 -16.94
N THR A 55 -25.28 -7.63 -18.23
CA THR A 55 -24.00 -8.18 -18.71
C THR A 55 -22.82 -7.29 -18.29
N THR A 56 -22.97 -5.97 -18.40
CA THR A 56 -21.90 -5.03 -18.07
C THR A 56 -21.60 -5.00 -16.57
N GLU A 57 -22.64 -5.08 -15.74
CA GLU A 57 -22.52 -5.21 -14.28
C GLU A 57 -21.87 -6.54 -13.88
N ALA A 58 -22.21 -7.64 -14.57
CA ALA A 58 -21.58 -8.93 -14.34
C ALA A 58 -20.08 -8.90 -14.69
N GLU A 59 -19.72 -8.34 -15.85
CA GLU A 59 -18.32 -8.19 -16.28
C GLU A 59 -17.54 -7.28 -15.33
N MET A 60 -18.16 -6.20 -14.83
CA MET A 60 -17.53 -5.32 -13.85
C MET A 60 -17.31 -6.01 -12.51
N ASN A 61 -18.29 -6.77 -12.01
CA ASN A 61 -18.14 -7.53 -10.78
C ASN A 61 -17.09 -8.64 -10.90
N ASP A 62 -17.05 -9.34 -12.02
CA ASP A 62 -15.99 -10.30 -12.32
C ASP A 62 -14.62 -9.63 -12.33
N TRP A 63 -14.48 -8.46 -12.95
CA TRP A 63 -13.24 -7.70 -12.91
C TRP A 63 -12.85 -7.26 -11.49
N ILE A 64 -13.80 -6.74 -10.69
CA ILE A 64 -13.58 -6.37 -9.28
C ILE A 64 -13.06 -7.56 -8.48
N ASN A 65 -13.65 -8.74 -8.67
CA ASN A 65 -13.29 -9.96 -7.96
C ASN A 65 -11.92 -10.48 -8.41
N ARG A 66 -11.64 -10.52 -9.72
CA ARG A 66 -10.35 -10.94 -10.27
C ARG A 66 -9.19 -10.03 -9.85
N GLN A 67 -9.46 -8.76 -9.57
CA GLN A 67 -8.45 -7.80 -9.11
C GLN A 67 -8.40 -7.66 -7.59
N HIS A 68 -9.24 -8.39 -6.83
CA HIS A 68 -9.29 -8.34 -5.37
C HIS A 68 -9.47 -6.94 -4.77
N LEU A 69 -10.26 -6.10 -5.46
CA LEU A 69 -10.34 -4.68 -5.10
C LEU A 69 -11.02 -4.43 -3.76
N ARG A 70 -11.90 -5.33 -3.33
CA ARG A 70 -12.62 -5.20 -2.07
C ARG A 70 -11.66 -5.45 -0.92
N GLU A 71 -10.91 -6.55 -1.00
CA GLU A 71 -9.92 -6.98 -0.03
C GLU A 71 -8.88 -5.89 0.22
N PHE A 72 -8.31 -5.32 -0.85
CA PHE A 72 -7.33 -4.24 -0.72
C PHE A 72 -7.94 -2.94 -0.22
N SER A 73 -9.12 -2.56 -0.70
CA SER A 73 -9.78 -1.31 -0.30
C SER A 73 -10.12 -1.31 1.18
N GLU A 74 -10.66 -2.42 1.69
CA GLU A 74 -11.10 -2.56 3.08
C GLU A 74 -9.93 -2.68 4.06
N ALA A 75 -8.77 -3.17 3.62
CA ALA A 75 -7.59 -3.33 4.47
C ALA A 75 -6.85 -2.03 4.79
N ILE A 76 -6.97 -0.98 3.94
CA ILE A 76 -6.19 0.26 4.10
C ILE A 76 -6.45 0.94 5.44
N LYS A 77 -7.72 1.04 5.88
CA LYS A 77 -8.06 1.70 7.14
C LYS A 77 -7.49 0.96 8.37
N PRO A 78 -7.70 -0.36 8.53
CA PRO A 78 -7.02 -1.13 9.58
C PRO A 78 -5.50 -1.00 9.58
N ILE A 79 -4.87 -0.98 8.40
CA ILE A 79 -3.42 -0.80 8.27
C ILE A 79 -3.00 0.58 8.79
N ALA A 80 -3.70 1.66 8.40
CA ALA A 80 -3.42 3.01 8.88
C ALA A 80 -3.54 3.12 10.40
N VAL A 81 -4.56 2.49 10.99
CA VAL A 81 -4.72 2.40 12.45
C VAL A 81 -3.54 1.66 13.09
N GLY A 82 -3.10 0.55 12.50
CA GLY A 82 -1.93 -0.20 12.96
C GLY A 82 -0.65 0.63 12.94
N ILE A 83 -0.36 1.33 11.83
CA ILE A 83 0.80 2.23 11.72
C ILE A 83 0.73 3.36 12.75
N MET A 84 -0.45 3.95 12.96
CA MET A 84 -0.63 4.99 13.96
C MET A 84 -0.31 4.48 15.37
N ASN A 85 -0.68 3.25 15.70
CA ASN A 85 -0.33 2.64 16.98
C ASN A 85 1.18 2.42 17.10
N LEU A 86 1.84 1.93 16.05
CA LEU A 86 3.31 1.82 16.03
C LEU A 86 3.97 3.18 16.23
N ALA A 87 3.52 4.22 15.53
CA ALA A 87 4.03 5.57 15.68
C ALA A 87 3.90 6.05 17.13
N LYS A 88 2.74 5.87 17.77
CA LYS A 88 2.55 6.23 19.19
C LYS A 88 3.52 5.53 20.15
N ARG A 89 4.10 4.39 19.77
CA ARG A 89 5.07 3.62 20.57
C ARG A 89 6.53 3.83 20.14
N ASP A 90 6.76 4.48 18.99
CA ASP A 90 8.09 4.74 18.44
C ASP A 90 8.68 6.06 18.96
N THR A 91 9.07 6.05 20.22
CA THR A 91 9.63 7.23 20.92
C THR A 91 10.95 7.73 20.30
N GLU A 92 11.74 6.81 19.74
CA GLU A 92 13.05 7.08 19.14
C GLU A 92 12.98 7.43 17.64
N GLY A 93 11.82 7.25 16.98
CA GLY A 93 11.67 7.52 15.55
C GLY A 93 12.37 6.50 14.65
N LYS A 94 12.52 5.25 15.12
CA LYS A 94 13.18 4.15 14.41
C LYS A 94 12.23 3.39 13.48
N CYS A 95 10.94 3.37 13.81
CA CYS A 95 9.94 2.53 13.14
C CYS A 95 9.03 3.35 12.22
N VAL A 96 8.71 4.60 12.55
CA VAL A 96 7.80 5.42 11.75
C VAL A 96 8.39 6.79 11.48
N THR A 97 8.37 7.18 10.21
CA THR A 97 8.82 8.49 9.73
C THR A 97 7.82 9.08 8.73
N VAL A 98 7.92 10.38 8.52
CA VAL A 98 7.14 11.10 7.50
C VAL A 98 8.10 11.67 6.46
N ALA A 99 7.75 11.49 5.19
CA ALA A 99 8.32 12.23 4.08
C ALA A 99 7.31 13.29 3.62
N THR A 100 7.68 14.56 3.74
CA THR A 100 6.92 15.75 3.34
C THR A 100 7.50 16.32 2.04
N PRO A 101 6.81 17.21 1.32
CA PRO A 101 7.30 17.77 0.06
C PRO A 101 8.74 18.31 0.12
N GLU A 102 9.16 18.84 1.27
CA GLU A 102 10.47 19.43 1.51
C GLU A 102 11.60 18.40 1.62
N ASN A 103 11.29 17.15 1.96
CA ASN A 103 12.27 16.08 2.16
C ASN A 103 11.95 14.78 1.39
N MET A 104 10.92 14.82 0.54
CA MET A 104 10.47 13.69 -0.26
C MET A 104 11.45 13.43 -1.41
N PRO A 105 11.93 12.18 -1.59
CA PRO A 105 12.72 11.83 -2.76
C PRO A 105 11.99 12.21 -4.06
N HIS A 106 12.72 12.84 -4.98
CA HIS A 106 12.17 13.45 -6.19
C HIS A 106 11.41 12.45 -7.10
N ASP A 107 11.78 11.17 -7.06
CA ASP A 107 11.09 10.13 -7.84
C ASP A 107 9.69 9.82 -7.28
N ILE A 108 9.46 10.09 -6.01
CA ILE A 108 8.20 9.78 -5.32
C ILE A 108 7.26 10.98 -5.31
N SER A 109 7.80 12.20 -5.29
CA SER A 109 7.01 13.43 -5.40
C SER A 109 6.16 13.46 -6.67
N SER A 110 6.63 12.81 -7.74
CA SER A 110 5.87 12.66 -9.00
C SER A 110 4.61 11.79 -8.86
N ARG A 111 4.60 10.79 -7.97
CA ARG A 111 3.50 9.82 -7.80
C ARG A 111 2.48 10.25 -6.75
N VAL A 112 2.96 10.86 -5.67
CA VAL A 112 2.09 11.43 -4.62
C VAL A 112 1.60 12.83 -5.04
N GLY A 113 2.20 13.41 -6.07
CA GLY A 113 1.94 14.77 -6.54
C GLY A 113 2.72 15.79 -5.71
N ALA A 114 3.16 16.87 -6.36
CA ALA A 114 3.81 17.99 -5.69
C ALA A 114 2.91 18.53 -4.56
N GLY A 115 3.40 18.52 -3.32
CA GLY A 115 2.66 18.94 -2.14
C GLY A 115 2.04 17.81 -1.30
N GLY A 116 2.13 16.55 -1.75
CA GLY A 116 1.65 15.39 -0.99
C GLY A 116 2.57 14.98 0.17
N SER A 117 2.06 14.16 1.09
CA SER A 117 2.82 13.61 2.23
C SER A 117 2.81 12.10 2.23
N MET A 118 3.83 11.48 2.80
CA MET A 118 3.90 10.02 2.98
C MET A 118 4.26 9.68 4.42
N VAL A 119 3.54 8.71 4.97
CA VAL A 119 3.92 8.04 6.20
C VAL A 119 4.59 6.72 5.84
N VAL A 120 5.80 6.52 6.34
CA VAL A 120 6.56 5.29 6.15
C VAL A 120 6.72 4.59 7.50
N ALA A 121 6.30 3.34 7.55
CA ALA A 121 6.45 2.47 8.71
C ALA A 121 7.40 1.32 8.37
N ILE A 122 8.60 1.34 8.95
CA ILE A 122 9.54 0.22 8.98
C ILE A 122 9.05 -0.78 10.02
N ILE A 123 8.87 -2.04 9.61
CA ILE A 123 8.38 -3.09 10.49
C ILE A 123 9.54 -3.55 11.37
N PRO A 124 9.48 -3.39 12.70
CA PRO A 124 10.53 -3.86 13.58
C PRO A 124 10.57 -5.39 13.60
N GLU A 125 11.77 -5.95 13.77
CA GLU A 125 11.91 -7.40 13.93
C GLU A 125 11.35 -7.83 15.29
N TRP A 126 10.54 -8.89 15.29
CA TRP A 126 10.01 -9.48 16.51
C TRP A 126 11.12 -9.96 17.44
N GLN A 127 11.19 -9.40 18.64
CA GLN A 127 12.12 -9.82 19.71
C GLN A 127 11.40 -10.86 20.58
N GLY A 128 11.43 -12.13 20.18
CA GLY A 128 10.77 -13.21 20.90
C GLY A 128 10.66 -14.51 20.10
N CYS A 129 9.97 -15.50 20.65
CA CYS A 129 9.64 -16.74 19.93
C CYS A 129 8.67 -16.43 18.79
N GLY A 130 8.87 -17.02 17.60
CA GLY A 130 7.91 -16.96 16.50
C GLY A 130 6.53 -17.56 16.83
N CYS A 131 6.44 -18.34 17.91
CA CYS A 131 5.20 -18.91 18.44
C CYS A 131 4.29 -17.89 19.15
N GLU A 132 4.82 -16.73 19.52
CA GLU A 132 4.09 -15.67 20.24
C GLU A 132 3.69 -14.50 19.33
N LEU A 133 3.86 -14.68 18.02
CA LEU A 133 3.55 -13.64 17.05
C LEU A 133 2.07 -13.23 17.12
N PRO A 134 1.77 -11.93 16.96
CA PRO A 134 0.40 -11.46 16.89
C PRO A 134 -0.27 -11.99 15.61
N GLU A 135 -1.60 -11.85 15.57
CA GLU A 135 -2.38 -12.27 14.39
C GLU A 135 -1.78 -11.67 13.10
N GLY A 136 -1.59 -12.51 12.08
CA GLY A 136 -0.95 -12.11 10.83
C GLY A 136 0.57 -12.22 10.82
N GLY A 137 1.22 -12.46 11.96
CA GLY A 137 2.67 -12.58 12.04
C GLY A 137 3.24 -13.78 11.28
N SER A 138 2.51 -14.90 11.19
CA SER A 138 2.91 -16.04 10.34
C SER A 138 2.95 -15.72 8.85
N ILE A 139 2.48 -14.54 8.45
CA ILE A 139 2.42 -14.09 7.06
C ILE A 139 3.44 -12.96 6.85
N PHE A 140 3.37 -11.93 7.70
CA PHE A 140 4.08 -10.67 7.47
C PHE A 140 5.36 -10.48 8.30
N SER A 141 5.59 -11.26 9.35
CA SER A 141 6.81 -11.11 10.18
C SER A 141 8.07 -11.59 9.46
N GLN A 142 9.23 -11.42 10.10
CA GLN A 142 10.48 -11.97 9.59
C GLN A 142 10.52 -13.50 9.50
N TYR A 143 9.59 -14.19 10.18
CA TYR A 143 9.41 -15.65 10.13
C TYR A 143 8.24 -16.08 9.23
N GLY A 144 7.51 -15.11 8.66
CA GLY A 144 6.31 -15.35 7.88
C GLY A 144 6.58 -15.59 6.40
N SER A 145 5.53 -15.98 5.67
CA SER A 145 5.63 -16.39 4.26
C SER A 145 6.15 -15.32 3.30
N ILE A 146 5.80 -14.04 3.51
CA ILE A 146 6.14 -12.95 2.55
C ILE A 146 6.98 -11.83 3.17
N HIS A 147 7.42 -11.96 4.43
CA HIS A 147 8.33 -11.06 5.16
C HIS A 147 8.24 -9.57 4.76
N LEU A 148 7.29 -8.86 5.36
CA LEU A 148 7.10 -7.44 5.15
C LEU A 148 8.16 -6.64 5.91
N ARG A 149 8.82 -5.71 5.21
CA ARG A 149 9.90 -4.84 5.72
C ARG A 149 9.43 -3.43 6.02
N ALA A 150 8.57 -2.90 5.17
CA ALA A 150 8.01 -1.56 5.38
C ALA A 150 6.67 -1.39 4.69
N ILE A 151 5.91 -0.39 5.16
CA ILE A 151 4.64 0.04 4.61
C ILE A 151 4.71 1.54 4.35
N VAL A 152 4.13 1.96 3.23
CA VAL A 152 4.00 3.38 2.87
C VAL A 152 2.51 3.70 2.73
N ILE A 153 2.06 4.77 3.38
CA ILE A 153 0.77 5.39 3.10
C ILE A 153 1.06 6.78 2.53
N GLY A 154 0.87 6.94 1.22
CA GLY A 154 0.96 8.21 0.53
C GLY A 154 -0.40 8.90 0.46
N VAL A 155 -0.39 10.22 0.64
CA VAL A 155 -1.58 11.08 0.54
C VAL A 155 -1.28 12.18 -0.46
N SER A 156 -2.02 12.17 -1.57
CA SER A 156 -1.88 13.21 -2.59
C SER A 156 -2.51 14.52 -2.13
N VAL A 157 -2.16 15.63 -2.79
CA VAL A 157 -2.84 16.92 -2.62
C VAL A 157 -4.34 16.87 -2.91
N LYS A 158 -4.78 15.88 -3.70
CA LYS A 158 -6.20 15.60 -3.99
C LYS A 158 -6.84 14.66 -2.98
N LYS A 159 -6.13 14.32 -1.89
CA LYS A 159 -6.54 13.36 -0.85
C LYS A 159 -6.73 11.94 -1.37
N GLU A 160 -6.01 11.58 -2.44
CA GLU A 160 -5.94 10.20 -2.90
C GLU A 160 -4.92 9.43 -2.06
N VAL A 161 -5.23 8.17 -1.78
CA VAL A 161 -4.44 7.35 -0.87
C VAL A 161 -3.76 6.24 -1.66
N VAL A 162 -2.45 6.14 -1.49
CA VAL A 162 -1.61 5.09 -2.06
C VAL A 162 -1.08 4.23 -0.93
N LEU A 163 -1.31 2.91 -1.00
CA LEU A 163 -0.70 1.94 -0.10
C LEU A 163 0.48 1.28 -0.81
N GLY A 164 1.67 1.40 -0.23
CA GLY A 164 2.87 0.71 -0.68
C GLY A 164 3.29 -0.35 0.32
N LEU A 165 3.65 -1.55 -0.15
CA LEU A 165 4.13 -2.66 0.66
C LEU A 165 5.52 -3.06 0.18
N MET A 166 6.47 -3.13 1.10
CA MET A 166 7.86 -3.50 0.82
C MET A 166 8.16 -4.86 1.43
N PHE A 167 8.44 -5.85 0.62
CA PHE A 167 8.71 -7.23 1.05
C PHE A 167 10.18 -7.58 0.86
N LYS A 168 10.72 -8.45 1.70
CA LYS A 168 12.06 -9.00 1.46
C LYS A 168 12.02 -9.91 0.22
N SER A 169 12.98 -9.74 -0.68
CA SER A 169 13.18 -10.60 -1.85
C SER A 169 14.57 -11.21 -1.84
N SER A 170 14.66 -12.47 -2.27
CA SER A 170 15.89 -13.25 -2.43
C SER A 170 16.83 -12.63 -3.46
N GLU A 171 16.29 -12.16 -4.58
CA GLU A 171 17.05 -11.71 -5.74
C GLU A 171 17.46 -10.23 -5.63
N PHE A 172 16.65 -9.41 -4.95
CA PHE A 172 16.79 -7.94 -4.97
C PHE A 172 16.83 -7.29 -3.58
N GLY A 173 16.80 -8.07 -2.52
CA GLY A 173 16.73 -7.58 -1.15
C GLY A 173 15.34 -7.08 -0.75
N VAL A 174 14.72 -6.17 -1.53
CA VAL A 174 13.38 -5.61 -1.25
C VAL A 174 12.54 -5.34 -2.51
N THR A 175 11.28 -5.81 -2.50
CA THR A 175 10.27 -5.66 -3.55
C THR A 175 9.19 -4.68 -3.12
N PHE A 176 8.92 -3.63 -3.91
CA PHE A 176 7.88 -2.62 -3.60
C PHE A 176 6.63 -2.81 -4.48
N ILE A 177 5.49 -3.00 -3.81
CA ILE A 177 4.18 -3.19 -4.42
C ILE A 177 3.30 -2.01 -4.05
N THR A 178 2.81 -1.29 -5.04
CA THR A 178 1.83 -0.23 -4.81
C THR A 178 0.43 -0.70 -5.15
N ILE A 179 -0.48 -0.40 -4.25
CA ILE A 179 -1.92 -0.40 -4.42
C ILE A 179 -2.31 1.08 -4.52
N GLU A 180 -2.27 1.59 -5.75
CA GLU A 180 -2.63 2.98 -6.05
C GLU A 180 -4.15 3.07 -6.19
N ARG A 181 -4.81 4.08 -5.60
CA ARG A 181 -6.20 4.43 -5.92
C ARG A 181 -6.19 5.63 -6.89
N ASP A 182 -5.94 5.40 -8.19
CA ASP A 182 -5.91 6.51 -9.17
C ASP A 182 -7.18 6.59 -10.01
N GLY A 183 -7.70 7.83 -10.11
CA GLY A 183 -8.91 8.23 -10.82
C GLY A 183 -8.67 9.21 -11.97
N ASN A 184 -7.45 9.55 -12.41
CA ASN A 184 -7.30 10.50 -13.52
C ASN A 184 -6.16 10.20 -14.51
N SER A 185 -6.49 10.37 -15.79
CA SER A 185 -5.59 10.43 -16.96
C SER A 185 -4.75 9.18 -17.29
N HIS A 186 -5.30 8.38 -18.21
CA HIS A 186 -4.61 7.42 -19.09
C HIS A 186 -3.87 6.21 -18.45
N ARG A 187 -4.49 5.03 -18.63
CA ARG A 187 -3.94 3.65 -18.51
C ARG A 187 -3.90 3.00 -17.10
N THR A 188 -5.11 2.61 -16.65
CA THR A 188 -5.51 1.23 -16.24
C THR A 188 -4.54 0.46 -15.35
N THR A 189 -4.67 0.43 -14.01
CA THR A 189 -5.39 -0.62 -13.27
C THR A 189 -5.17 -0.46 -11.75
N LEU A 190 -6.15 -0.84 -10.91
CA LEU A 190 -5.94 -1.19 -9.49
C LEU A 190 -5.35 -2.61 -9.33
N THR A 191 -4.37 -2.96 -10.17
CA THR A 191 -3.61 -4.20 -9.99
C THR A 191 -2.49 -3.88 -9.02
N PRO A 192 -2.11 -4.77 -8.08
CA PRO A 192 -0.83 -4.66 -7.40
C PRO A 192 0.26 -4.48 -8.46
N ARG A 193 0.77 -3.26 -8.59
CA ARG A 193 1.84 -2.97 -9.53
C ARG A 193 3.12 -3.07 -8.74
N LEU A 194 3.95 -4.01 -9.15
CA LEU A 194 5.34 -3.96 -8.80
C LEU A 194 5.89 -2.64 -9.34
N ASN A 195 6.29 -1.76 -8.44
CA ASN A 195 6.99 -0.55 -8.77
C ASN A 195 8.35 -0.65 -8.10
N VAL A 196 9.39 -0.89 -8.87
CA VAL A 196 10.71 -1.03 -8.28
C VAL A 196 11.33 0.37 -8.18
N ASN A 197 11.37 0.93 -6.96
CA ASN A 197 11.89 2.28 -6.69
C ASN A 197 13.14 2.20 -5.81
N GLY A 198 14.29 1.98 -6.44
CA GLY A 198 15.58 1.85 -5.74
C GLY A 198 15.96 3.10 -4.95
N VAL A 199 15.61 4.30 -5.44
CA VAL A 199 15.90 5.56 -4.74
C VAL A 199 15.10 5.67 -3.44
N LEU A 200 13.81 5.28 -3.45
CA LEU A 200 13.02 5.21 -2.23
C LEU A 200 13.63 4.21 -1.24
N LEU A 201 13.93 3.00 -1.70
CA LEU A 201 14.51 1.96 -0.85
C LEU A 201 15.86 2.40 -0.25
N ASN A 202 16.71 3.08 -1.01
CA ASN A 202 17.97 3.63 -0.51
C ASN A 202 17.76 4.77 0.49
N SER A 203 16.82 5.69 0.23
CA SER A 203 16.49 6.78 1.16
C SER A 203 15.92 6.29 2.49
N LEU A 204 15.32 5.11 2.52
CA LEU A 204 14.85 4.43 3.72
C LEU A 204 15.91 3.54 4.38
N GLY A 205 17.12 3.47 3.83
CA GLY A 205 18.21 2.61 4.32
C GLY A 205 17.94 1.11 4.13
N LEU A 206 17.04 0.74 3.21
CA LEU A 206 16.67 -0.66 2.96
C LEU A 206 17.59 -1.35 1.94
N ILE A 207 18.23 -0.56 1.06
CA ILE A 207 19.26 -1.03 0.12
C ILE A 207 20.43 -0.04 0.06
N GLN A 208 21.60 -0.49 -0.36
CA GLN A 208 22.76 0.39 -0.52
C GLN A 208 22.66 1.21 -1.80
N ARG A 209 23.45 2.29 -1.91
CA ARG A 209 23.39 3.21 -3.06
C ARG A 209 23.80 2.52 -4.35
N GLU A 210 24.72 1.58 -4.24
CA GLU A 210 25.28 0.78 -5.32
C GLU A 210 24.22 -0.15 -5.92
N ASP A 211 23.22 -0.56 -5.13
CA ASP A 211 22.15 -1.47 -5.53
C ASP A 211 20.98 -0.75 -6.22
N VAL A 212 20.92 0.58 -6.15
CA VAL A 212 19.81 1.40 -6.68
C VAL A 212 19.59 1.15 -8.16
N TYR A 213 20.67 1.10 -8.96
CA TYR A 213 20.57 0.94 -10.41
C TYR A 213 20.04 -0.46 -10.81
N SER A 214 20.52 -1.51 -10.13
CA SER A 214 20.04 -2.88 -10.35
C SER A 214 18.54 -3.01 -10.10
N VAL A 215 18.08 -2.36 -9.04
CA VAL A 215 16.68 -2.32 -8.63
C VAL A 215 15.83 -1.48 -9.62
N MET A 216 16.33 -0.33 -10.11
CA MET A 216 15.58 0.52 -11.05
C MET A 216 15.36 -0.11 -12.44
N LEU A 217 16.17 -1.08 -12.86
CA LEU A 217 16.05 -1.71 -14.19
C LEU A 217 14.89 -2.72 -14.31
N MET A 218 14.19 -3.03 -13.23
CA MET A 218 13.21 -4.13 -13.16
C MET A 218 11.74 -3.70 -13.22
N SER A 219 11.42 -2.59 -13.89
CA SER A 219 10.02 -2.15 -13.96
C SER A 219 9.17 -3.09 -14.84
N GLY A 220 8.16 -3.72 -14.23
CA GLY A 220 7.19 -4.62 -14.91
C GLY A 220 7.35 -6.10 -14.52
N GLY A 221 6.28 -6.90 -14.68
CA GLY A 221 6.28 -8.35 -14.37
C GLY A 221 5.23 -8.74 -13.33
N ARG A 222 5.11 -10.05 -13.05
CA ARG A 222 4.12 -10.58 -12.10
C ARG A 222 4.70 -10.56 -10.68
N MET A 223 3.87 -10.25 -9.68
CA MET A 223 4.30 -10.26 -8.27
C MET A 223 5.01 -11.56 -7.86
N SER A 224 4.54 -12.69 -8.40
CA SER A 224 5.08 -14.01 -8.11
C SER A 224 6.54 -14.18 -8.54
N GLU A 225 6.97 -13.46 -9.59
CA GLU A 225 8.34 -13.48 -10.10
C GLU A 225 9.31 -12.78 -9.15
N TYR A 226 8.84 -11.84 -8.33
CA TYR A 226 9.69 -11.02 -7.46
C TYR A 226 9.65 -11.41 -5.99
N LEU A 227 8.61 -12.12 -5.58
CA LEU A 227 8.46 -12.66 -4.24
C LEU A 227 8.91 -14.13 -4.14
N ASP A 228 9.35 -14.74 -5.25
CA ASP A 228 9.62 -16.19 -5.34
C ASP A 228 8.47 -17.04 -4.77
N PHE A 229 7.24 -16.57 -4.97
CA PHE A 229 6.05 -17.11 -4.34
C PHE A 229 4.93 -17.24 -5.38
N PRO A 230 4.56 -18.46 -5.81
CA PRO A 230 3.46 -18.66 -6.75
C PRO A 230 2.15 -18.06 -6.24
N ASP A 231 1.37 -17.47 -7.14
CA ASP A 231 0.07 -16.84 -6.83
C ASP A 231 0.13 -15.82 -5.69
N SER A 232 1.26 -15.10 -5.57
CA SER A 232 1.49 -14.15 -4.48
C SER A 232 0.47 -13.01 -4.43
N ASP A 233 -0.14 -12.66 -5.56
CA ASP A 233 -1.23 -11.69 -5.65
C ASP A 233 -2.50 -12.20 -4.96
N ILE A 234 -2.92 -13.44 -5.27
CA ILE A 234 -4.06 -14.09 -4.64
C ILE A 234 -3.78 -14.32 -3.15
N TYR A 235 -2.58 -14.76 -2.82
CA TYR A 235 -2.16 -14.97 -1.44
C TYR A 235 -2.17 -13.67 -0.64
N LEU A 236 -1.61 -12.59 -1.18
CA LEU A 236 -1.62 -11.28 -0.54
C LEU A 236 -3.05 -10.77 -0.37
N ALA A 237 -3.89 -10.84 -1.40
CA ALA A 237 -5.30 -10.43 -1.32
C ALA A 237 -6.07 -11.18 -0.21
N LYS A 238 -5.87 -12.49 -0.10
CA LYS A 238 -6.48 -13.32 0.95
C LYS A 238 -6.04 -12.92 2.37
N HIS A 239 -4.86 -12.33 2.51
CA HIS A 239 -4.20 -12.14 3.80
C HIS A 239 -4.01 -10.68 4.20
N ILE A 240 -4.18 -9.72 3.30
CA ILE A 240 -3.93 -8.29 3.55
C ILE A 240 -4.76 -7.74 4.71
N GLY A 241 -5.98 -8.26 4.92
CA GLY A 241 -6.83 -7.88 6.06
C GLY A 241 -6.20 -8.17 7.43
N LYS A 242 -5.26 -9.12 7.52
CA LYS A 242 -4.54 -9.45 8.77
C LYS A 242 -3.40 -8.48 9.09
N LEU A 243 -3.03 -7.61 8.16
CA LEU A 243 -1.91 -6.69 8.36
C LEU A 243 -2.22 -5.62 9.42
N GLY A 244 -3.45 -5.10 9.49
CA GLY A 244 -3.87 -4.19 10.56
C GLY A 244 -3.69 -4.78 11.97
N PRO A 245 -4.33 -5.93 12.28
CA PRO A 245 -4.14 -6.65 13.54
C PRO A 245 -2.68 -6.95 13.87
N TYR A 246 -1.89 -7.36 12.87
CA TYR A 246 -0.46 -7.62 13.05
C TYR A 246 0.28 -6.39 13.59
N LEU A 247 0.10 -5.23 12.96
CA LEU A 247 0.76 -3.98 13.35
C LEU A 247 0.32 -3.50 14.74
N ILE A 248 -0.96 -3.69 15.09
CA ILE A 248 -1.47 -3.37 16.43
C ILE A 248 -0.78 -4.25 17.48
N GLY A 249 -0.72 -5.56 17.25
CA GLY A 249 -0.03 -6.48 18.17
C GLY A 249 1.47 -6.21 18.29
N MET A 250 2.12 -5.80 17.19
CA MET A 250 3.52 -5.33 17.24
C MET A 250 3.68 -4.10 18.13
N ALA A 251 2.79 -3.12 18.02
CA ALA A 251 2.82 -1.92 18.87
C ALA A 251 2.60 -2.26 20.35
N GLU A 252 1.70 -3.19 20.65
CA GLU A 252 1.49 -3.69 22.01
C GLU A 252 2.71 -4.41 22.57
N HIS A 253 3.39 -5.21 21.76
CA HIS A 253 4.64 -5.87 22.14
C HIS A 253 5.74 -4.86 22.47
N MET A 254 5.93 -3.85 21.61
CA MET A 254 6.88 -2.76 21.85
C MET A 254 6.59 -2.04 23.17
N ALA A 255 5.31 -1.81 23.50
CA ALA A 255 4.93 -1.15 24.75
C ALA A 255 5.28 -1.96 26.01
N LYS A 256 5.50 -3.28 25.90
CA LYS A 256 5.89 -4.15 27.02
C LYS A 256 7.41 -4.23 27.21
N HIS A 257 8.18 -3.87 26.19
CA HIS A 257 9.64 -4.11 26.12
C HIS A 257 10.46 -2.81 25.99
N ASN A 258 9.79 -1.66 25.93
CA ASN A 258 10.35 -0.30 26.08
C ASN A 258 10.00 0.25 27.46
#